data_AF-A0A533VWC0-F1
#
_entry.id   AF-A0A533VWC0-F1
#
_cell.length_a   1.000
_cell.length_b   1.000
_cell.length_c   1.000
_cell.angle_alpha   90.00
_cell.angle_beta   90.00
_cell.angle_gamma   90.00
#
_symmetry.space_group_name_H-M   'P 1'
#
loop_
_entity.id
_entity.type
_entity.pdbx_description
1 polymer ?
#
loop_
_entity_poly.entity_id
_entity_poly.type
_entity_poly.pdbx_seq_one_letter_code
_entity_poly.pdbx_strand_id
1 'polypeptide(L)'
;MTDDSQDKSKTEVVDHLVRVQAELGRLAKLATIESAEREELVAMIKQLQSWVRTEVKLDVSSLGQAFSGDKEVYLDADCNLVVVEEHGGVVKKPVDLLDPALFLIVAREVTPRLLKTVSAKVAAIMEPPKPSIRVIILAGKKGSDFRKHPPHFFVMNSGGAAKELGLSVRPRYGIGTYGRPKVYGPLTLNPNQQTELKLDKFKEADVFTSLLVEVACKAPDGRTYRGRATFSVDNHLWQEIALSTS
;
A
#
# COMPACT_ATOMS: atom_id res chain seq x y z
N MET A 1 48.30 66.82 -32.96
CA MET A 1 48.27 65.71 -31.99
C MET A 1 46.93 65.74 -31.30
N THR A 2 45.97 64.90 -31.74
CA THR A 2 44.76 64.47 -31.00
C THR A 2 43.91 63.68 -32.00
N ASP A 3 44.14 62.35 -32.09
CA ASP A 3 43.17 61.44 -32.72
C ASP A 3 43.22 59.99 -32.17
N ASP A 4 44.03 59.72 -31.14
CA ASP A 4 44.21 58.36 -30.59
C ASP A 4 43.19 57.97 -29.50
N SER A 5 42.28 58.86 -29.11
CA SER A 5 41.30 58.60 -28.04
C SER A 5 39.98 57.99 -28.53
N GLN A 6 39.63 58.11 -29.82
CA GLN A 6 38.38 57.56 -30.35
C GLN A 6 38.47 56.06 -30.69
N ASP A 7 39.65 55.55 -31.06
CA ASP A 7 39.83 54.20 -31.59
C ASP A 7 39.83 53.10 -30.51
N LYS A 8 40.29 53.44 -29.29
CA LYS A 8 40.21 52.54 -28.13
C LYS A 8 38.76 52.28 -27.70
N SER A 9 37.90 53.30 -27.74
CA SER A 9 36.48 53.15 -27.33
C SER A 9 35.68 52.24 -28.27
N LYS A 10 35.99 52.26 -29.58
CA LYS A 10 35.35 51.37 -30.57
C LYS A 10 35.76 49.91 -30.36
N THR A 11 37.03 49.68 -30.04
CA THR A 11 37.57 48.34 -29.77
C THR A 11 36.94 47.74 -28.50
N GLU A 12 36.81 48.55 -27.43
CA GLU A 12 36.13 48.14 -26.20
C GLU A 12 34.65 47.79 -26.41
N VAL A 13 33.92 48.57 -27.22
CA VAL A 13 32.51 48.28 -27.55
C VAL A 13 32.37 46.97 -28.33
N VAL A 14 33.27 46.71 -29.27
CA VAL A 14 33.29 45.44 -30.03
C VAL A 14 33.59 44.26 -29.10
N ASP A 15 34.58 44.39 -28.21
CA ASP A 15 34.89 43.36 -27.21
C ASP A 15 33.71 43.10 -26.25
N HIS A 16 33.00 44.16 -25.84
CA HIS A 16 31.78 44.03 -25.04
C HIS A 16 30.67 43.29 -25.80
N LEU A 17 30.45 43.60 -27.09
CA LEU A 17 29.47 42.90 -27.92
C LEU A 17 29.80 41.42 -28.10
N VAL A 18 31.08 41.10 -28.31
CA VAL A 18 31.54 39.71 -28.43
C VAL A 18 31.28 38.94 -27.12
N ARG A 19 31.53 39.56 -25.96
CA ARG A 19 31.22 38.96 -24.65
C ARG A 19 29.72 38.75 -24.45
N VAL A 20 28.90 39.73 -24.80
CA VAL A 20 27.43 39.61 -24.73
C VAL A 20 26.93 38.49 -25.63
N GLN A 21 27.45 38.38 -26.86
CA GLN A 21 27.10 37.32 -27.79
C GLN A 21 27.49 35.93 -27.27
N ALA A 22 28.68 35.81 -26.66
CA ALA A 22 29.11 34.57 -26.03
C ALA A 22 28.20 34.15 -24.86
N GLU A 23 27.80 35.10 -24.00
CA GLU A 23 26.88 34.82 -22.90
C GLU A 23 25.47 34.49 -23.40
N LEU A 24 24.97 35.17 -24.43
CA LEU A 24 23.70 34.79 -25.08
C LEU A 24 23.75 33.37 -25.63
N GLY A 25 24.86 32.98 -26.27
CA GLY A 25 25.07 31.61 -26.73
C GLY A 25 25.08 30.58 -25.58
N ARG A 26 25.64 30.96 -24.42
CA ARG A 26 25.65 30.10 -23.21
C ARG A 26 24.25 29.96 -22.60
N LEU A 27 23.51 31.06 -22.49
CA LEU A 27 22.12 31.06 -22.01
C LEU A 27 21.21 30.25 -22.92
N ALA A 28 21.36 30.36 -24.24
CA ALA A 28 20.58 29.56 -25.20
C ALA A 28 20.82 28.05 -25.04
N LYS A 29 22.08 27.64 -24.79
CA LYS A 29 22.41 26.24 -24.49
C LYS A 29 21.76 25.76 -23.19
N LEU A 30 21.83 26.55 -22.12
CA LEU A 30 21.20 26.23 -20.84
C LEU A 30 19.68 26.11 -20.97
N ALA A 31 19.03 27.01 -21.69
CA ALA A 31 17.59 26.95 -21.96
C ALA A 31 17.19 25.68 -22.73
N THR A 32 18.04 25.21 -23.64
CA THR A 32 17.81 23.97 -24.39
C THR A 32 17.87 22.75 -23.46
N ILE A 33 18.87 22.71 -22.58
CA ILE A 33 19.02 21.64 -21.58
C ILE A 33 17.82 21.66 -20.61
N GLU A 34 17.47 22.82 -20.07
CA GLU A 34 16.32 22.99 -19.17
C GLU A 34 15.02 22.49 -19.82
N SER A 35 14.78 22.81 -21.09
CA SER A 35 13.59 22.34 -21.79
C SER A 35 13.55 20.82 -21.93
N ALA A 36 14.68 20.19 -22.25
CA ALA A 36 14.77 18.73 -22.37
C ALA A 36 14.52 18.02 -21.03
N GLU A 37 15.17 18.48 -19.96
CA GLU A 37 14.99 17.94 -18.61
C GLU A 37 13.54 18.13 -18.12
N ARG A 38 12.93 19.27 -18.45
CA ARG A 38 11.52 19.54 -18.13
C ARG A 38 10.59 18.58 -18.85
N GLU A 39 10.80 18.32 -20.13
CA GLU A 39 10.00 17.37 -20.90
C GLU A 39 10.09 15.96 -20.32
N GLU A 40 11.28 15.53 -19.91
CA GLU A 40 11.49 14.24 -19.24
C GLU A 40 10.74 14.19 -17.90
N LEU A 41 10.82 15.24 -17.08
CA LEU A 41 10.11 15.30 -15.80
C LEU A 41 8.59 15.28 -15.99
N VAL A 42 8.06 15.99 -16.99
CA VAL A 42 6.63 15.94 -17.36
C VAL A 42 6.23 14.50 -17.73
N ALA A 43 7.03 13.82 -18.55
CA ALA A 43 6.76 12.44 -18.96
C ALA A 43 6.74 11.49 -17.75
N MET A 44 7.70 11.62 -16.83
CA MET A 44 7.75 10.83 -15.60
C MET A 44 6.54 11.07 -14.71
N ILE A 45 6.15 12.33 -14.48
CA ILE A 45 4.97 12.68 -13.68
C ILE A 45 3.71 12.09 -14.32
N LYS A 46 3.52 12.25 -15.64
CA LYS A 46 2.39 11.65 -16.38
C LYS A 46 2.35 10.13 -16.22
N GLN A 47 3.49 9.46 -16.34
CA GLN A 47 3.57 8.01 -16.18
C GLN A 47 3.18 7.57 -14.75
N LEU A 48 3.76 8.19 -13.72
CA LEU A 48 3.43 7.88 -12.33
C LEU A 48 1.96 8.16 -12.01
N GLN A 49 1.43 9.29 -12.48
CA GLN A 49 0.03 9.67 -12.28
C GLN A 49 -0.92 8.69 -12.98
N SER A 50 -0.60 8.23 -14.19
CA SER A 50 -1.39 7.24 -14.93
C SER A 50 -1.47 5.88 -14.23
N TRP A 51 -0.48 5.56 -13.40
CA TRP A 51 -0.45 4.34 -12.59
C TRP A 51 -1.20 4.52 -11.26
N VAL A 52 -1.09 5.70 -10.64
CA VAL A 52 -1.81 6.05 -9.41
C VAL A 52 -3.32 6.15 -9.66
N ARG A 53 -3.74 6.86 -10.72
CA ARG A 53 -5.14 7.12 -11.13
C ARG A 53 -6.02 7.75 -10.04
N THR A 54 -5.42 8.54 -9.15
CA THR A 54 -6.12 9.27 -8.10
C THR A 54 -5.63 10.70 -8.06
N GLU A 55 -6.47 11.61 -7.59
CA GLU A 55 -6.08 13.00 -7.38
C GLU A 55 -4.94 13.11 -6.37
N VAL A 56 -3.95 13.95 -6.68
CA VAL A 56 -2.84 14.27 -5.77
C VAL A 56 -3.03 15.70 -5.29
N LYS A 57 -3.56 15.84 -4.08
CA LYS A 57 -3.73 17.15 -3.45
C LYS A 57 -2.38 17.79 -3.14
N LEU A 58 -2.20 19.03 -3.56
CA LEU A 58 -1.01 19.83 -3.31
C LEU A 58 -1.25 20.76 -2.13
N ASP A 59 -0.20 21.06 -1.40
CA ASP A 59 -0.27 22.05 -0.33
C ASP A 59 -0.11 23.46 -0.91
N VAL A 60 -1.19 24.22 -0.90
CA VAL A 60 -1.24 25.61 -1.39
C VAL A 60 -0.17 26.48 -0.72
N SER A 61 0.11 26.27 0.57
CA SER A 61 1.14 27.04 1.28
C SER A 61 2.56 26.75 0.77
N SER A 62 2.79 25.53 0.30
CA SER A 62 4.07 25.08 -0.27
C SER A 62 4.26 25.51 -1.73
N LEU A 63 3.18 25.86 -2.44
CA LEU A 63 3.21 26.36 -3.82
C LEU A 63 3.52 27.87 -3.92
N GLY A 64 3.50 28.59 -2.80
CA GLY A 64 3.89 30.00 -2.72
C GLY A 64 2.85 30.99 -3.27
N GLN A 65 3.29 32.22 -3.53
CA GLN A 65 2.38 33.34 -3.88
C GLN A 65 1.58 33.13 -5.17
N ALA A 66 2.05 32.28 -6.09
CA ALA A 66 1.34 32.00 -7.33
C ALA A 66 -0.05 31.37 -7.09
N PHE A 67 -0.27 30.78 -5.91
CA PHE A 67 -1.52 30.12 -5.52
C PHE A 67 -2.10 30.69 -4.22
N SER A 68 -1.61 31.86 -3.76
CA SER A 68 -2.11 32.47 -2.53
C SER A 68 -3.53 33.01 -2.76
N GLY A 69 -4.51 32.47 -2.05
CA GLY A 69 -5.93 32.79 -2.24
C GLY A 69 -6.72 31.69 -2.97
N ASP A 70 -6.05 30.60 -3.37
CA ASP A 70 -6.74 29.41 -3.87
C ASP A 70 -7.24 28.55 -2.72
N LYS A 71 -8.44 28.01 -2.88
CA LYS A 71 -9.07 27.10 -1.93
C LYS A 71 -8.40 25.73 -1.95
N GLU A 72 -8.21 25.17 -3.14
CA GLU A 72 -7.59 23.85 -3.34
C GLU A 72 -6.77 23.82 -4.62
N VAL A 73 -5.63 23.13 -4.58
CA VAL A 73 -4.82 22.84 -5.77
C VAL A 73 -4.49 21.36 -5.78
N TYR A 74 -4.72 20.68 -6.90
CA TYR A 74 -4.41 19.26 -7.04
C TYR A 74 -4.06 18.87 -8.47
N LEU A 75 -3.37 17.74 -8.60
CA LEU A 75 -3.16 17.09 -9.89
C LEU A 75 -4.24 16.02 -10.09
N ASP A 76 -5.01 16.10 -11.17
CA ASP A 76 -6.04 15.10 -11.47
C ASP A 76 -5.48 13.84 -12.14
N ALA A 77 -6.33 12.82 -12.34
CA ALA A 77 -5.91 11.54 -12.91
C ALA A 77 -5.36 11.64 -14.35
N ASP A 78 -5.77 12.66 -15.09
CA ASP A 78 -5.34 12.93 -16.46
C ASP A 78 -4.10 13.83 -16.51
N CYS A 79 -3.47 14.08 -15.36
CA CYS A 79 -2.29 14.92 -15.21
C CYS A 79 -2.54 16.37 -15.64
N ASN A 80 -3.65 16.94 -15.17
CA ASN A 80 -3.92 18.37 -15.22
C ASN A 80 -3.80 18.97 -13.83
N LEU A 81 -3.17 20.15 -13.77
CA LEU A 81 -3.25 21.01 -12.61
C LEU A 81 -4.66 21.59 -12.53
N VAL A 82 -5.34 21.32 -11.43
CA VAL A 82 -6.65 21.89 -11.11
C VAL A 82 -6.49 22.84 -9.93
N VAL A 83 -6.93 24.08 -10.14
CA VAL A 83 -6.95 25.14 -9.14
C VAL A 83 -8.41 25.49 -8.89
N VAL A 84 -8.83 25.41 -7.64
CA VAL A 84 -10.15 25.83 -7.17
C VAL A 84 -9.95 27.14 -6.42
N GLU A 85 -10.44 28.22 -6.99
CA GLU A 85 -10.37 29.56 -6.41
C GLU A 85 -11.35 29.68 -5.22
N GLU A 86 -11.11 30.61 -4.29
CA GLU A 86 -11.98 30.85 -3.13
C GLU A 86 -13.44 31.15 -3.51
N HIS A 87 -13.67 31.79 -4.65
CA HIS A 87 -15.00 32.15 -5.13
C HIS A 87 -15.68 31.04 -5.96
N GLY A 88 -15.08 29.85 -6.00
CA GLY A 88 -15.63 28.68 -6.69
C GLY A 88 -15.29 28.60 -8.18
N GLY A 89 -14.43 29.49 -8.69
CA GLY A 89 -13.82 29.34 -10.01
C GLY A 89 -12.95 28.09 -10.06
N VAL A 90 -12.99 27.36 -11.16
CA VAL A 90 -12.14 26.18 -11.37
C VAL A 90 -11.33 26.37 -12.64
N VAL A 91 -10.00 26.44 -12.49
CA VAL A 91 -9.06 26.49 -13.59
C VAL A 91 -8.41 25.11 -13.72
N LYS A 92 -8.45 24.55 -14.92
CA LYS A 92 -7.83 23.26 -15.24
C LYS A 92 -6.86 23.43 -16.39
N LYS A 93 -5.60 23.05 -16.18
CA LYS A 93 -4.55 23.20 -17.20
C LYS A 93 -3.65 21.95 -17.26
N PRO A 94 -3.40 21.39 -18.46
CA PRO A 94 -2.44 20.32 -18.63
C PRO A 94 -1.03 20.71 -18.16
N VAL A 95 -0.33 19.80 -17.48
CA VAL A 95 0.97 20.08 -16.85
C VAL A 95 2.07 20.42 -17.88
N ASP A 96 1.98 19.86 -19.09
CA ASP A 96 2.88 20.14 -20.22
C ASP A 96 2.72 21.55 -20.81
N LEU A 97 1.55 22.17 -20.61
CA LEU A 97 1.24 23.53 -21.07
C LEU A 97 1.50 24.60 -20.00
N LEU A 98 1.94 24.22 -18.80
CA LEU A 98 2.32 25.18 -17.76
C LEU A 98 3.57 25.95 -18.20
N ASP A 99 3.65 27.21 -17.77
CA ASP A 99 4.90 27.94 -17.91
C ASP A 99 6.00 27.25 -17.07
N PRO A 100 7.28 27.34 -17.48
CA PRO A 100 8.36 26.61 -16.81
C PRO A 100 8.47 26.90 -15.31
N ALA A 101 8.24 28.14 -14.89
CA ALA A 101 8.35 28.54 -13.49
C ALA A 101 7.24 27.88 -12.63
N LEU A 102 6.00 27.95 -13.11
CA LEU A 102 4.85 27.32 -12.44
C LEU A 102 4.96 25.80 -12.44
N PHE A 103 5.42 25.21 -13.55
CA PHE A 103 5.68 23.78 -13.63
C PHE A 103 6.66 23.32 -12.56
N LEU A 104 7.79 24.01 -12.37
CA LEU A 104 8.79 23.62 -11.37
C LEU A 104 8.24 23.69 -9.95
N ILE A 105 7.42 24.70 -9.63
CA ILE A 105 6.74 24.82 -8.34
C ILE A 105 5.81 23.62 -8.11
N VAL A 106 4.98 23.31 -9.10
CA VAL A 106 4.05 22.16 -9.04
C VAL A 106 4.81 20.85 -8.95
N ALA A 107 5.84 20.64 -9.77
CA ALA A 107 6.64 19.43 -9.80
C ALA A 107 7.35 19.17 -8.47
N ARG A 108 7.88 20.23 -7.82
CA ARG A 108 8.50 20.15 -6.50
C ARG A 108 7.55 19.60 -5.44
N GLU A 109 6.28 19.99 -5.50
CA GLU A 109 5.25 19.57 -4.54
C GLU A 109 4.62 18.21 -4.88
N VAL A 110 4.39 17.96 -6.17
CA VAL A 110 3.78 16.73 -6.70
C VAL A 110 4.70 15.51 -6.50
N THR A 111 5.99 15.65 -6.82
CA THR A 111 6.94 14.53 -6.86
C THR A 111 7.02 13.73 -5.55
N PRO A 112 7.23 14.33 -4.36
CA PRO A 112 7.28 13.57 -3.11
C PRO A 112 5.94 12.90 -2.77
N ARG A 113 4.81 13.51 -3.14
CA ARG A 113 3.47 12.96 -2.89
C ARG A 113 3.15 11.79 -3.80
N LEU A 114 3.52 11.89 -5.08
CA LEU A 114 3.46 10.79 -6.03
C LEU A 114 4.32 9.62 -5.55
N LEU A 115 5.57 9.89 -5.16
CA LEU A 115 6.47 8.85 -4.64
C LEU A 115 5.84 8.13 -3.45
N LYS A 116 5.34 8.87 -2.45
CA LYS A 116 4.66 8.29 -1.28
C LYS A 116 3.47 7.41 -1.67
N THR A 117 2.63 7.90 -2.57
CA THR A 117 1.44 7.17 -3.04
C THR A 117 1.84 5.91 -3.81
N VAL A 118 2.88 6.03 -4.64
CA VAL A 118 3.40 4.91 -5.43
C VAL A 118 3.98 3.83 -4.53
N SER A 119 4.84 4.22 -3.58
CA SER A 119 5.41 3.30 -2.60
C SER A 119 4.34 2.60 -1.77
N ALA A 120 3.29 3.31 -1.33
CA ALA A 120 2.20 2.71 -0.59
C ALA A 120 1.43 1.66 -1.41
N LYS A 121 1.15 1.96 -2.69
CA LYS A 121 0.43 1.06 -3.59
C LYS A 121 1.29 -0.15 -4.00
N VAL A 122 2.60 0.05 -4.21
CA VAL A 122 3.56 -1.05 -4.41
C VAL A 122 3.64 -1.92 -3.16
N ALA A 123 3.74 -1.33 -1.96
CA ALA A 123 3.74 -2.07 -0.71
C ALA A 123 2.45 -2.89 -0.53
N ALA A 124 1.29 -2.33 -0.85
CA ALA A 124 0.02 -3.05 -0.79
C ALA A 124 -0.06 -4.23 -1.78
N ILE A 125 0.58 -4.12 -2.95
CA ILE A 125 0.66 -5.21 -3.93
C ILE A 125 1.70 -6.26 -3.51
N MET A 126 2.79 -5.83 -2.86
CA MET A 126 3.91 -6.70 -2.48
C MET A 126 3.77 -7.35 -1.11
N GLU A 127 2.95 -6.80 -0.20
CA GLU A 127 2.71 -7.45 1.09
C GLU A 127 2.01 -8.80 0.85
N PRO A 128 2.63 -9.92 1.25
CA PRO A 128 2.04 -11.22 1.06
C PRO A 128 0.69 -11.26 1.80
N PRO A 129 -0.37 -11.76 1.17
CA PRO A 129 -1.69 -11.76 1.79
C PRO A 129 -1.61 -12.46 3.15
N LYS A 130 -2.23 -11.83 4.15
CA LYS A 130 -2.32 -12.36 5.51
C LYS A 130 -2.92 -13.78 5.47
N PRO A 131 -2.36 -14.74 6.21
CA PRO A 131 -2.96 -16.06 6.36
C PRO A 131 -4.42 -15.98 6.83
N SER A 132 -5.30 -16.79 6.26
CA SER A 132 -6.71 -16.89 6.63
C SER A 132 -7.02 -18.35 6.91
N ILE A 133 -7.15 -18.70 8.19
CA ILE A 133 -7.40 -20.07 8.62
C ILE A 133 -8.87 -20.22 8.96
N ARG A 134 -9.53 -21.15 8.28
CA ARG A 134 -10.92 -21.51 8.53
C ARG A 134 -11.02 -22.91 9.10
N VAL A 135 -12.00 -23.09 9.97
CA VAL A 135 -12.30 -24.38 10.59
C VAL A 135 -13.78 -24.71 10.46
N ILE A 136 -14.09 -25.99 10.46
CA ILE A 136 -15.46 -26.50 10.55
C ILE A 136 -15.46 -27.75 11.44
N ILE A 137 -16.54 -27.91 12.18
CA ILE A 137 -16.78 -29.08 13.03
C ILE A 137 -18.03 -29.78 12.50
N LEU A 138 -17.87 -31.03 12.08
CA LEU A 138 -18.97 -31.91 11.72
C LEU A 138 -19.14 -32.92 12.85
N ALA A 139 -20.07 -32.63 13.74
CA ALA A 139 -20.41 -33.46 14.89
C ALA A 139 -21.89 -33.86 14.83
N GLY A 140 -22.27 -34.89 15.59
CA GLY A 140 -23.68 -35.15 15.88
C GLY A 140 -24.30 -34.00 16.68
N LYS A 141 -25.63 -34.04 16.85
CA LYS A 141 -26.37 -33.02 17.63
C LYS A 141 -25.75 -32.80 19.03
N LYS A 142 -25.84 -31.59 19.57
CA LYS A 142 -25.48 -31.26 20.96
C LYS A 142 -25.83 -32.38 21.95
N GLY A 143 -24.85 -32.80 22.75
CA GLY A 143 -25.07 -33.85 23.75
C GLY A 143 -25.01 -35.28 23.20
N SER A 144 -24.72 -35.47 21.91
CA SER A 144 -24.50 -36.80 21.35
C SER A 144 -23.26 -37.47 21.94
N ASP A 145 -23.36 -38.78 22.15
CA ASP A 145 -22.26 -39.61 22.60
C ASP A 145 -21.23 -39.71 21.48
N PHE A 146 -20.13 -38.97 21.63
CA PHE A 146 -19.05 -38.93 20.64
C PHE A 146 -18.27 -40.26 20.55
N ARG A 147 -18.55 -41.26 21.41
CA ARG A 147 -18.07 -42.63 21.20
C ARG A 147 -18.76 -43.32 20.03
N LYS A 148 -20.03 -42.98 19.76
CA LYS A 148 -20.84 -43.54 18.67
C LYS A 148 -20.74 -42.71 17.41
N HIS A 149 -20.65 -41.39 17.56
CA HIS A 149 -20.56 -40.43 16.45
C HIS A 149 -19.38 -39.48 16.66
N PRO A 150 -18.15 -39.89 16.30
CA PRO A 150 -16.97 -39.07 16.52
C PRO A 150 -17.07 -37.75 15.73
N PRO A 151 -16.77 -36.60 16.37
CA PRO A 151 -16.76 -35.32 15.68
C PRO A 151 -15.57 -35.23 14.73
N HIS A 152 -15.82 -34.81 13.49
CA HIS A 152 -14.80 -34.55 12.50
C HIS A 152 -14.45 -33.06 12.51
N PHE A 153 -13.16 -32.75 12.64
CA PHE A 153 -12.66 -31.38 12.62
C PHE A 153 -11.87 -31.17 11.34
N PHE A 154 -12.25 -30.18 10.54
CA PHE A 154 -11.50 -29.82 9.35
C PHE A 154 -10.94 -28.42 9.49
N VAL A 155 -9.73 -28.25 8.94
CA VAL A 155 -9.07 -26.95 8.80
C VAL A 155 -8.74 -26.71 7.34
N MET A 156 -8.79 -25.46 6.90
CA MET A 156 -8.26 -25.04 5.62
C MET A 156 -7.53 -23.70 5.75
N ASN A 157 -6.60 -23.46 4.84
CA ASN A 157 -6.04 -22.13 4.60
C ASN A 157 -6.76 -21.51 3.40
N SER A 158 -7.64 -20.54 3.62
CA SER A 158 -8.46 -19.89 2.58
C SER A 158 -7.85 -18.62 2.00
N GLY A 159 -6.68 -18.19 2.46
CA GLY A 159 -6.03 -16.97 1.97
C GLY A 159 -4.66 -16.77 2.57
N GLY A 160 -3.74 -16.13 1.85
CA GLY A 160 -2.36 -15.98 2.31
C GLY A 160 -1.58 -17.30 2.36
N ALA A 161 -0.24 -17.22 2.38
CA ALA A 161 0.60 -18.39 2.58
C ALA A 161 0.89 -18.56 4.08
N ALA A 162 0.56 -19.72 4.64
CA ALA A 162 0.85 -20.09 6.02
C ALA A 162 1.92 -21.18 6.07
N LYS A 163 3.03 -20.92 6.74
CA LYS A 163 4.10 -21.88 7.06
C LYS A 163 4.04 -22.23 8.53
N GLU A 164 4.55 -23.42 8.87
CA GLU A 164 4.68 -23.90 10.25
C GLU A 164 3.36 -23.79 11.04
N LEU A 165 2.22 -24.13 10.43
CA LEU A 165 0.92 -23.99 11.07
C LEU A 165 0.81 -24.96 12.25
N GLY A 166 0.76 -24.40 13.46
CA GLY A 166 0.43 -25.08 14.71
C GLY A 166 -1.01 -24.81 15.12
N LEU A 167 -1.71 -25.85 15.55
CA LEU A 167 -3.09 -25.76 16.06
C LEU A 167 -3.15 -26.40 17.44
N SER A 168 -3.82 -25.75 18.39
CA SER A 168 -4.16 -26.31 19.71
C SER A 168 -5.67 -26.30 19.84
N VAL A 169 -6.26 -27.49 20.00
CA VAL A 169 -7.71 -27.69 20.10
C VAL A 169 -8.05 -28.19 21.49
N ARG A 170 -8.93 -27.48 22.20
CA ARG A 170 -9.38 -27.83 23.55
C ARG A 170 -10.90 -28.02 23.56
N PRO A 171 -11.41 -29.15 24.04
CA PRO A 171 -12.83 -29.30 24.26
C PRO A 171 -13.26 -28.43 25.43
N ARG A 172 -14.43 -27.80 25.31
CA ARG A 172 -15.04 -26.99 26.35
C ARG A 172 -16.27 -27.70 26.90
N TYR A 173 -16.25 -27.95 28.20
CA TYR A 173 -17.30 -28.69 28.91
C TYR A 173 -18.31 -27.78 29.59
N GLY A 174 -17.91 -26.55 29.91
CA GLY A 174 -18.72 -25.54 30.59
C GLY A 174 -18.12 -24.14 30.47
N ILE A 175 -18.66 -23.16 31.17
CA ILE A 175 -18.06 -21.83 31.23
C ILE A 175 -16.75 -21.92 32.03
N GLY A 176 -15.62 -21.60 31.38
CA GLY A 176 -14.29 -21.63 32.00
C GLY A 176 -13.66 -23.03 32.17
N THR A 177 -14.40 -24.12 31.90
CA THR A 177 -13.89 -25.48 32.03
C THR A 177 -13.45 -26.04 30.68
N TYR A 178 -12.16 -26.25 30.52
CA TYR A 178 -11.53 -26.78 29.30
C TYR A 178 -10.83 -28.11 29.59
N GLY A 179 -10.87 -29.02 28.63
CA GLY A 179 -10.06 -30.23 28.66
C GLY A 179 -8.63 -29.97 28.24
N ARG A 180 -7.82 -31.04 28.27
CA ARG A 180 -6.45 -30.99 27.78
C ARG A 180 -6.38 -30.59 26.30
N PRO A 181 -5.43 -29.72 25.93
CA PRO A 181 -5.19 -29.39 24.53
C PRO A 181 -4.68 -30.59 23.76
N LYS A 182 -5.25 -30.76 22.58
CA LYS A 182 -4.68 -31.57 21.53
C LYS A 182 -3.97 -30.66 20.54
N VAL A 183 -2.68 -30.89 20.34
CA VAL A 183 -1.83 -30.07 19.49
C VAL A 183 -1.59 -30.78 18.17
N TYR A 184 -1.69 -30.03 17.07
CA TYR A 184 -1.40 -30.46 15.72
C TYR A 184 -0.33 -29.55 15.10
N GLY A 185 0.54 -30.15 14.31
CA GLY A 185 1.51 -29.45 13.47
C GLY A 185 2.98 -29.70 13.83
N PRO A 186 3.90 -29.09 13.08
CA PRO A 186 3.64 -28.13 12.00
C PRO A 186 2.90 -28.77 10.80
N LEU A 187 1.80 -28.14 10.38
CA LEU A 187 1.01 -28.56 9.22
C LEU A 187 1.37 -27.71 8.00
N THR A 188 1.37 -28.35 6.84
CA THR A 188 1.44 -27.66 5.54
C THR A 188 0.07 -27.72 4.90
N LEU A 189 -0.64 -26.58 4.85
CA LEU A 189 -1.93 -26.47 4.19
C LEU A 189 -1.76 -25.74 2.87
N ASN A 190 -2.00 -26.45 1.75
CA ASN A 190 -2.11 -25.77 0.47
C ASN A 190 -3.36 -24.87 0.45
N PRO A 191 -3.37 -23.79 -0.35
CA PRO A 191 -4.52 -22.90 -0.46
C PRO A 191 -5.80 -23.66 -0.81
N ASN A 192 -6.86 -23.40 -0.04
CA ASN A 192 -8.19 -24.03 -0.13
C ASN A 192 -8.19 -25.56 0.04
N GLN A 193 -7.08 -26.17 0.44
CA GLN A 193 -7.05 -27.59 0.78
C GLN A 193 -7.63 -27.79 2.17
N GLN A 194 -8.66 -28.64 2.26
CA GLN A 194 -9.23 -29.07 3.52
C GLN A 194 -8.41 -30.23 4.07
N THR A 195 -8.07 -30.16 5.35
CA THR A 195 -7.37 -31.23 6.07
C THR A 195 -8.22 -31.62 7.26
N GLU A 196 -8.56 -32.90 7.33
CA GLU A 196 -9.23 -33.47 8.49
C GLU A 196 -8.21 -33.71 9.62
N LEU A 197 -8.48 -33.15 10.80
CA LEU A 197 -7.72 -33.43 12.01
C LEU A 197 -8.53 -34.36 12.89
N LYS A 198 -8.02 -35.58 13.05
CA LYS A 198 -8.65 -36.57 13.92
C LYS A 198 -8.54 -36.13 15.36
N LEU A 199 -9.67 -35.77 15.97
CA LEU A 199 -9.79 -35.56 17.41
C LEU A 199 -9.93 -36.94 18.07
N ASP A 200 -8.84 -37.72 18.16
CA ASP A 200 -8.84 -38.96 18.97
C ASP A 200 -9.49 -38.68 20.32
N LYS A 201 -10.23 -39.69 20.83
CA LYS A 201 -11.03 -39.64 22.07
C LYS A 201 -10.41 -38.68 23.09
N PHE A 202 -11.04 -37.53 23.30
CA PHE A 202 -10.79 -36.74 24.49
C PHE A 202 -11.20 -37.62 25.66
N LYS A 203 -10.22 -38.28 26.30
CA LYS A 203 -10.45 -39.24 27.40
C LYS A 203 -11.26 -38.66 28.56
N GLU A 204 -11.36 -37.33 28.60
CA GLU A 204 -11.87 -36.53 29.69
C GLU A 204 -13.37 -36.20 29.58
N ALA A 205 -14.01 -36.35 28.40
CA ALA A 205 -15.47 -36.31 28.31
C ALA A 205 -16.00 -36.91 26.99
N ASP A 206 -17.02 -37.76 27.12
CA ASP A 206 -17.78 -38.31 26.00
C ASP A 206 -18.74 -37.30 25.35
N VAL A 207 -18.87 -36.11 25.96
CA VAL A 207 -19.77 -35.03 25.55
C VAL A 207 -19.10 -33.66 25.78
N PHE A 208 -19.03 -32.83 24.75
CA PHE A 208 -18.64 -31.41 24.84
C PHE A 208 -19.53 -30.56 23.91
N THR A 209 -19.64 -29.25 24.19
CA THR A 209 -20.54 -28.35 23.44
C THR A 209 -19.81 -27.41 22.48
N SER A 210 -18.51 -27.21 22.69
CA SER A 210 -17.69 -26.36 21.82
C SER A 210 -16.22 -26.74 21.90
N LEU A 211 -15.44 -26.29 20.93
CA LEU A 211 -13.98 -26.40 20.88
C LEU A 211 -13.37 -25.00 20.90
N LEU A 212 -12.41 -24.77 21.80
CA LEU A 212 -11.48 -23.65 21.69
C LEU A 212 -10.35 -24.06 20.75
N VAL A 213 -10.15 -23.30 19.68
CA VAL A 213 -9.05 -23.51 18.74
C VAL A 213 -8.11 -22.32 18.82
N GLU A 214 -6.84 -22.61 19.04
CA GLU A 214 -5.74 -21.67 19.02
C GLU A 214 -4.86 -21.98 17.81
N VAL A 215 -4.44 -20.94 17.09
CA VAL A 215 -3.66 -21.05 15.86
C VAL A 215 -2.39 -20.24 15.99
N ALA A 216 -1.29 -20.78 15.51
CA ALA A 216 -0.05 -20.05 15.27
C ALA A 216 0.52 -20.46 13.91
N CYS A 217 0.92 -19.50 13.09
CA CYS A 217 1.61 -19.76 11.82
C CYS A 217 2.54 -18.61 11.45
N LYS A 218 3.47 -18.86 10.53
CA LYS A 218 4.34 -17.83 9.95
C LYS A 218 3.90 -17.50 8.53
N ALA A 219 3.98 -16.23 8.15
CA ALA A 219 3.90 -15.83 6.75
C ALA A 219 5.27 -15.97 6.07
N PRO A 220 5.36 -15.91 4.72
CA PRO A 220 6.62 -16.02 3.99
C PRO A 220 7.66 -14.96 4.35
N ASP A 221 7.20 -13.80 4.83
CA ASP A 221 8.02 -12.67 5.30
C ASP A 221 8.60 -12.88 6.71
N GLY A 222 8.30 -14.02 7.35
CA GLY A 222 8.76 -14.36 8.70
C GLY A 222 7.89 -13.83 9.84
N ARG A 223 6.87 -13.01 9.56
CA ARG A 223 5.94 -12.53 10.60
C ARG A 223 5.15 -13.69 11.18
N THR A 224 4.99 -13.71 12.51
CA THR A 224 4.20 -14.71 13.21
C THR A 224 2.78 -14.19 13.44
N TYR A 225 1.80 -14.98 13.03
CA TYR A 225 0.38 -14.72 13.21
C TYR A 225 -0.19 -15.70 14.22
N ARG A 226 -1.01 -15.18 15.13
CA ARG A 226 -1.72 -15.97 16.14
C ARG A 226 -3.19 -15.60 16.19
N GLY A 227 -4.04 -16.55 16.52
CA GLY A 227 -5.46 -16.31 16.72
C GLY A 227 -6.09 -17.36 17.61
N ARG A 228 -7.25 -17.04 18.17
CA ARG A 228 -8.03 -17.99 18.96
C ARG A 228 -9.51 -17.72 18.80
N ALA A 229 -10.30 -18.78 18.73
CA ALA A 229 -11.76 -18.69 18.65
C ALA A 229 -12.42 -19.94 19.25
N THR A 230 -13.64 -19.78 19.75
CA THR A 230 -14.46 -20.88 20.25
C THR A 230 -15.53 -21.23 19.23
N PHE A 231 -15.63 -22.50 18.87
CA PHE A 231 -16.53 -23.01 17.84
C PHE A 231 -17.55 -23.96 18.47
N SER A 232 -18.84 -23.72 18.22
CA SER A 232 -19.90 -24.64 18.64
C SER A 232 -19.87 -25.91 17.81
N VAL A 233 -20.11 -27.07 18.45
CA VAL A 233 -20.25 -28.35 17.74
C VAL A 233 -21.52 -28.42 16.87
N ASP A 234 -22.52 -27.59 17.18
CA ASP A 234 -23.78 -27.52 16.46
C ASP A 234 -23.70 -26.63 15.21
N ASN A 235 -22.60 -25.90 15.02
CA ASN A 235 -22.43 -24.99 13.89
C ASN A 235 -21.58 -25.64 12.80
N HIS A 236 -22.25 -26.24 11.82
CA HIS A 236 -21.64 -26.92 10.68
C HIS A 236 -21.30 -25.97 9.51
N LEU A 237 -20.85 -24.76 9.83
CA LEU A 237 -20.38 -23.78 8.86
C LEU A 237 -18.89 -23.55 9.01
N TRP A 238 -18.23 -23.26 7.89
CA TRP A 238 -16.86 -22.76 7.88
C TRP A 238 -16.79 -21.42 8.58
N GLN A 239 -15.91 -21.33 9.58
CA GLN A 239 -15.72 -20.13 10.37
C GLN A 239 -14.25 -19.76 10.38
N GLU A 240 -13.98 -18.46 10.24
CA GLU A 240 -12.64 -17.90 10.18
C GLU A 240 -12.10 -17.58 11.57
N ILE A 241 -10.83 -17.90 11.79
CA ILE A 241 -10.10 -17.51 13.00
C ILE A 241 -9.42 -16.18 12.70
N ALA A 242 -9.84 -15.14 13.39
CA ALA A 242 -9.19 -13.83 13.29
C ALA A 242 -7.74 -13.95 13.78
N LEU A 243 -6.79 -13.80 12.86
CA LEU A 243 -5.37 -13.78 13.17
C LEU A 243 -4.88 -12.36 13.43
N SER A 244 -3.90 -12.17 14.29
CA SER A 244 -3.17 -10.92 14.47
C SER A 244 -1.68 -11.22 14.55
N THR A 245 -0.85 -10.26 14.15
CA THR A 245 0.59 -10.33 14.39
C THR A 245 0.83 -10.24 15.89
N SER A 246 1.65 -11.16 16.43
CA SER A 246 2.10 -11.11 17.83
C SER A 246 3.26 -10.15 18.00
#